data_AF-A0A376RDZ4-F1
#
_entry.id   AF-A0A376RDZ4-F1
#
_cell.length_a   1.000
_cell.length_b   1.000
_cell.length_c   1.000
_cell.angle_alpha   90.00
_cell.angle_beta   90.00
_cell.angle_gamma   90.00
#
_symmetry.space_group_name_H-M   'P 1'
#
loop_
_entity.id
_entity.type
_entity.pdbx_description
1 polymer ?
#
loop_
_entity_poly.entity_id
_entity_poly.type
_entity_poly.pdbx_seq_one_letter_code
_entity_poly.pdbx_strand_id
1 'polypeptide(L)'
;MSSYANHQALAGLTLGKSTDYRDTYDASLLQGVPRSLNRDPLGLKADNLPFHGTDIWTLYELSWLNAKGLPQVAVGHVELDYTSVNLIESKSFKLYLNSFNQTRFNNWDEVRQTLERDLSTCAQGKVSVALYRLDELEGQPIGHFNGTALMTRISLSITMNSLLTIWRMPPAVKSSGRDACQPPAEIELPDHPSTRLGFDPNSVSWTPN
;
A
#
# COMPACT_ATOMS: atom_id res chain seq x y z
N MET A 1 7.71 16.28 17.66
CA MET A 1 8.04 14.87 17.92
C MET A 1 6.87 14.03 17.41
N SER A 2 7.13 13.03 16.58
CA SER A 2 6.08 12.26 15.90
C SER A 2 5.18 11.59 16.94
N SER A 3 3.86 11.81 16.87
CA SER A 3 2.86 11.20 17.77
C SER A 3 2.87 9.66 17.75
N TYR A 4 3.59 9.07 16.80
CA TYR A 4 3.77 7.65 16.62
C TYR A 4 4.82 7.02 17.56
N ALA A 5 5.78 7.79 18.08
CA ALA A 5 6.95 7.23 18.76
C ALA A 5 6.63 6.48 20.08
N ASN A 6 5.47 6.76 20.70
CA ASN A 6 5.06 6.17 21.99
C ASN A 6 3.69 5.46 21.92
N HIS A 7 3.15 5.21 20.73
CA HIS A 7 1.82 4.58 20.65
C HIS A 7 1.94 3.09 20.94
N GLN A 8 1.30 2.62 22.02
CA GLN A 8 1.40 1.23 22.51
C GLN A 8 1.02 0.19 21.43
N ALA A 9 0.10 0.55 20.53
CA ALA A 9 -0.29 -0.24 19.36
C ALA A 9 0.86 -0.55 18.38
N LEU A 10 1.89 0.31 18.33
CA LEU A 10 3.04 0.16 17.44
C LEU A 10 4.21 -0.59 18.11
N ALA A 11 4.26 -0.64 19.45
CA ALA A 11 5.33 -1.29 20.21
C ALA A 11 5.42 -2.81 19.94
N GLY A 12 4.28 -3.44 19.60
CA GLY A 12 4.18 -4.86 19.28
C GLY A 12 4.56 -5.23 17.83
N LEU A 13 4.76 -4.24 16.94
CA LEU A 13 5.03 -4.53 15.54
C LEU A 13 6.42 -5.15 15.34
N THR A 14 6.52 -5.99 14.31
CA THR A 14 7.78 -6.65 13.88
C THR A 14 8.66 -5.76 13.02
N LEU A 15 8.21 -4.54 12.70
CA LEU A 15 8.99 -3.56 11.96
C LEU A 15 10.28 -3.22 12.74
N GLY A 16 11.44 -3.32 12.08
CA GLY A 16 12.76 -3.08 12.68
C GLY A 16 13.31 -4.21 13.57
N LYS A 17 12.58 -5.32 13.76
CA LYS A 17 13.05 -6.49 14.52
C LYS A 17 13.50 -7.63 13.58
N SER A 18 14.45 -8.44 14.03
CA SER A 18 14.79 -9.72 13.37
C SER A 18 13.57 -10.63 13.41
N THR A 19 13.28 -11.35 12.33
CA THR A 19 12.10 -12.21 12.25
C THR A 19 12.51 -13.51 11.58
N ASP A 20 12.25 -14.62 12.27
CA ASP A 20 12.55 -15.95 11.75
C ASP A 20 11.56 -16.33 10.65
N TYR A 21 12.07 -16.98 9.61
CA TYR A 21 11.24 -17.47 8.51
C TYR A 21 10.39 -18.65 9.00
N ARG A 22 9.10 -18.66 8.63
CA ARG A 22 8.18 -19.77 8.90
C ARG A 22 8.00 -20.59 7.64
N ASP A 23 8.26 -21.89 7.74
CA ASP A 23 8.08 -22.89 6.69
C ASP A 23 6.73 -23.61 6.77
N THR A 24 5.87 -23.21 7.70
CA THR A 24 4.53 -23.75 7.90
C THR A 24 3.55 -22.61 8.05
N TYR A 25 2.33 -22.80 7.54
CA TYR A 25 1.27 -21.81 7.59
C TYR A 25 1.02 -21.32 9.01
N ASP A 26 0.99 -20.00 9.19
CA ASP A 26 0.83 -19.35 10.49
C ASP A 26 0.08 -18.03 10.36
N ALA A 27 -1.24 -18.06 10.63
CA ALA A 27 -2.08 -16.86 10.64
C ALA A 27 -1.74 -15.86 11.76
N SER A 28 -1.05 -16.30 12.83
CA SER A 28 -0.69 -15.43 13.95
C SER A 28 0.37 -14.38 13.59
N LEU A 29 1.01 -14.53 12.43
CA LEU A 29 1.95 -13.56 11.88
C LEU A 29 1.28 -12.24 11.49
N LEU A 30 -0.02 -12.23 11.21
CA LEU A 30 -0.76 -11.03 10.79
C LEU A 30 -0.85 -10.03 11.95
N GLN A 31 -0.51 -8.77 11.66
CA GLN A 31 -0.57 -7.68 12.63
C GLN A 31 -1.50 -6.58 12.13
N GLY A 32 -2.57 -6.33 12.89
CA GLY A 32 -3.51 -5.24 12.66
C GLY A 32 -2.99 -3.91 13.22
N VAL A 33 -3.14 -2.84 12.46
CA VAL A 33 -2.85 -1.45 12.86
C VAL A 33 -4.16 -0.67 12.90
N PRO A 34 -4.62 -0.22 14.08
CA PRO A 34 -5.90 0.48 14.18
C PRO A 34 -5.94 1.74 13.31
N ARG A 35 -6.99 1.89 12.51
CA ARG A 35 -7.18 3.08 11.66
C ARG A 35 -7.38 4.35 12.49
N SER A 36 -7.89 4.21 13.72
CA SER A 36 -8.07 5.30 14.67
C SER A 36 -6.78 6.09 14.93
N LEU A 37 -5.61 5.45 14.86
CA LEU A 37 -4.30 6.12 15.02
C LEU A 37 -4.15 7.35 14.13
N ASN A 38 -4.64 7.24 12.89
CA ASN A 38 -4.54 8.31 11.89
C ASN A 38 -5.85 9.05 11.70
N ARG A 39 -6.99 8.43 12.04
CA ARG A 39 -8.33 9.05 11.92
C ARG A 39 -8.63 10.02 13.06
N ASP A 40 -8.32 9.66 14.31
CA ASP A 40 -8.65 10.50 15.47
C ASP A 40 -8.00 11.90 15.44
N PRO A 41 -6.70 12.04 15.10
CA PRO A 41 -6.09 13.37 14.96
C PRO A 41 -6.69 14.23 13.85
N LEU A 42 -7.31 13.60 12.85
CA LEU A 42 -8.03 14.26 11.76
C LEU A 42 -9.50 14.57 12.12
N GLY A 43 -9.95 14.22 13.32
CA GLY A 43 -11.35 14.37 13.74
C GLY A 43 -12.31 13.40 13.04
N LEU A 44 -11.79 12.35 12.39
CA LEU A 44 -12.58 11.37 11.67
C LEU A 44 -13.03 10.26 12.63
N LYS A 45 -14.34 10.07 12.76
CA LYS A 45 -14.94 9.04 13.62
C LYS A 45 -15.50 7.90 12.79
N ALA A 46 -15.32 6.67 13.28
CA ALA A 46 -15.64 5.45 12.53
C ALA A 46 -17.13 5.31 12.20
N ASP A 47 -18.01 5.89 13.00
CA ASP A 47 -19.47 5.90 12.84
C ASP A 47 -19.97 6.94 11.82
N ASN A 48 -19.12 7.91 11.43
CA ASN A 48 -19.50 8.99 10.53
C ASN A 48 -18.33 9.43 9.63
N LEU A 49 -17.81 8.50 8.83
CA LEU A 49 -16.74 8.80 7.88
C LEU A 49 -17.30 9.57 6.67
N PRO A 50 -16.65 10.66 6.23
CA PRO A 50 -17.11 11.49 5.11
C PRO A 50 -16.75 10.90 3.74
N PHE A 51 -16.39 9.62 3.69
CA PHE A 51 -15.93 8.93 2.49
C PHE A 51 -16.32 7.46 2.52
N HIS A 52 -16.26 6.83 1.35
CA HIS A 52 -16.38 5.40 1.14
C HIS A 52 -15.21 4.92 0.29
N GLY A 53 -14.87 3.64 0.36
CA GLY A 53 -13.85 3.05 -0.50
C GLY A 53 -13.29 1.75 0.03
N THR A 54 -12.15 1.36 -0.52
CA THR A 54 -11.43 0.17 -0.09
C THR A 54 -9.93 0.40 -0.25
N ASP A 55 -9.14 -0.25 0.59
CA ASP A 55 -7.72 -0.42 0.31
C ASP A 55 -7.57 -1.61 -0.63
N ILE A 56 -6.84 -1.43 -1.72
CA ILE A 56 -6.59 -2.48 -2.72
C ILE A 56 -5.14 -2.92 -2.61
N TRP A 57 -4.92 -4.22 -2.46
CA TRP A 57 -3.58 -4.82 -2.48
C TRP A 57 -3.46 -5.89 -3.56
N THR A 58 -2.36 -5.79 -4.31
CA THR A 58 -1.96 -6.81 -5.28
C THR A 58 -0.86 -7.68 -4.68
N LEU A 59 -1.10 -8.98 -4.59
CA LEU A 59 -0.19 -9.98 -4.05
C LEU A 59 0.57 -10.63 -5.20
N TYR A 60 1.67 -10.01 -5.64
CA TYR A 60 2.46 -10.51 -6.77
C TYR A 60 3.23 -11.81 -6.47
N GLU A 61 3.55 -12.06 -5.20
CA GLU A 61 4.41 -13.17 -4.76
C GLU A 61 3.63 -14.23 -3.96
N LEU A 62 2.41 -14.57 -4.37
CA LEU A 62 1.63 -15.63 -3.70
C LEU A 62 2.01 -17.01 -4.26
N SER A 63 2.48 -17.91 -3.37
CA SER A 63 2.79 -19.29 -3.73
C SER A 63 2.46 -20.28 -2.61
N TRP A 64 2.16 -21.53 -2.99
CA TRP A 64 1.85 -22.62 -2.06
C TRP A 64 2.09 -23.98 -2.71
N LEU A 65 1.88 -25.08 -1.98
CA LEU A 65 1.92 -26.44 -2.54
C LEU A 65 0.51 -26.98 -2.78
N ASN A 66 0.26 -27.63 -3.92
CA ASN A 66 -0.98 -28.41 -4.07
C ASN A 66 -0.96 -29.69 -3.19
N ALA A 67 -2.05 -30.45 -3.17
CA ALA A 67 -2.17 -31.69 -2.40
C ALA A 67 -1.01 -32.70 -2.66
N LYS A 68 -0.46 -32.72 -3.89
CA LYS A 68 0.65 -33.58 -4.29
C LYS A 68 2.02 -33.02 -3.93
N GLY A 69 2.11 -31.77 -3.50
CA GLY A 69 3.37 -31.12 -3.12
C GLY A 69 4.05 -30.38 -4.26
N LEU A 70 3.34 -30.16 -5.37
CA LEU A 70 3.85 -29.36 -6.46
C LEU A 70 3.61 -27.88 -6.15
N PRO A 71 4.63 -27.01 -6.25
CA PRO A 71 4.45 -25.57 -6.10
C PRO A 71 3.43 -25.01 -7.09
N GLN A 72 2.63 -24.06 -6.60
CA GLN A 72 1.62 -23.30 -7.31
C GLN A 72 1.90 -21.81 -7.09
N VAL A 73 1.59 -20.99 -8.09
CA VAL A 73 1.76 -19.54 -8.04
C VAL A 73 0.49 -18.85 -8.53
N ALA A 74 0.20 -17.69 -7.96
CA ALA A 74 -0.93 -16.85 -8.35
C ALA A 74 -0.62 -15.37 -8.10
N VAL A 75 -1.37 -14.49 -8.75
CA VAL A 75 -1.49 -13.10 -8.30
C VAL A 75 -2.79 -12.96 -7.52
N GLY A 76 -2.69 -12.49 -6.28
CA GLY A 76 -3.86 -12.19 -5.46
C GLY A 76 -4.30 -10.73 -5.63
N HIS A 77 -5.60 -10.49 -5.61
CA HIS A 77 -6.20 -9.17 -5.45
C HIS A 77 -7.00 -9.20 -4.15
N VAL A 78 -6.70 -8.26 -3.26
CA VAL A 78 -7.37 -8.13 -1.96
C VAL A 78 -8.00 -6.75 -1.86
N GLU A 79 -9.28 -6.70 -1.51
CA GLU A 79 -9.96 -5.45 -1.18
C GLU A 79 -10.34 -5.47 0.29
N LEU A 80 -9.86 -4.51 1.08
CA LEU A 80 -10.27 -4.29 2.46
C LEU A 80 -11.16 -3.06 2.59
N ASP A 81 -12.38 -3.31 3.06
CA ASP A 81 -13.37 -2.27 3.27
C ASP A 81 -12.86 -1.15 4.21
N TYR A 82 -13.08 0.10 3.81
CA TYR A 82 -12.68 1.28 4.58
C TYR A 82 -13.28 1.32 5.99
N THR A 83 -14.39 0.62 6.25
CA THR A 83 -15.05 0.55 7.56
C THR A 83 -14.36 -0.37 8.57
N SER A 84 -13.39 -1.19 8.13
CA SER A 84 -12.60 -2.07 9.01
C SER A 84 -11.93 -1.33 10.15
N VAL A 85 -11.78 -2.01 11.29
CA VAL A 85 -11.13 -1.44 12.48
C VAL A 85 -9.63 -1.26 12.26
N ASN A 86 -8.99 -2.26 11.66
CA ASN A 86 -7.54 -2.30 11.45
C ASN A 86 -7.19 -2.29 9.96
N LEU A 87 -6.11 -1.59 9.63
CA LEU A 87 -5.28 -1.91 8.47
C LEU A 87 -4.40 -3.12 8.78
N ILE A 88 -3.90 -3.81 7.76
CA ILE A 88 -2.94 -4.90 7.93
C ILE A 88 -1.53 -4.34 7.67
N GLU A 89 -0.60 -4.57 8.59
CA GLU A 89 0.78 -4.10 8.45
C GLU A 89 1.52 -4.88 7.36
N SER A 90 2.13 -4.17 6.41
CA SER A 90 2.67 -4.76 5.17
C SER A 90 3.77 -5.81 5.40
N LYS A 91 4.66 -5.62 6.38
CA LYS A 91 5.73 -6.60 6.68
C LYS A 91 5.13 -7.88 7.26
N SER A 92 4.21 -7.76 8.21
CA SER A 92 3.47 -8.87 8.80
C SER A 92 2.69 -9.65 7.74
N PHE A 93 2.07 -8.93 6.80
CA PHE A 93 1.32 -9.54 5.70
C PHE A 93 2.25 -10.34 4.77
N LYS A 94 3.41 -9.77 4.41
CA LYS A 94 4.41 -10.50 3.61
C LYS A 94 4.89 -11.79 4.31
N LEU A 95 5.16 -11.73 5.60
CA LEU A 95 5.57 -12.91 6.37
C LEU A 95 4.48 -13.98 6.43
N TYR A 96 3.23 -13.55 6.62
CA TYR A 96 2.07 -14.43 6.54
C TYR A 96 1.98 -15.12 5.17
N LEU A 97 2.09 -14.39 4.06
CA LEU A 97 2.08 -15.00 2.71
C LEU A 97 3.23 -15.98 2.51
N ASN A 98 4.43 -15.67 3.00
CA ASN A 98 5.58 -16.57 2.92
C ASN A 98 5.35 -17.91 3.65
N SER A 99 4.50 -17.93 4.68
CA SER A 99 4.13 -19.15 5.40
C SER A 99 3.33 -20.15 4.54
N PHE A 100 2.76 -19.69 3.42
CA PHE A 100 2.03 -20.53 2.47
C PHE A 100 3.00 -21.34 1.58
N ASN A 101 4.22 -20.86 1.35
CA ASN A 101 5.13 -21.38 0.32
C ASN A 101 5.43 -22.88 0.42
N GLN A 102 5.44 -23.44 1.63
CA GLN A 102 5.66 -24.88 1.89
C GLN A 102 4.40 -25.57 2.45
N THR A 103 3.27 -24.87 2.50
CA THR A 103 2.00 -25.39 3.00
C THR A 103 1.19 -26.00 1.87
N ARG A 104 0.63 -27.19 2.13
CA ARG A 104 -0.25 -27.90 1.18
C ARG A 104 -1.69 -27.45 1.33
N PHE A 105 -2.30 -27.10 0.21
CA PHE A 105 -3.74 -26.87 0.09
C PHE A 105 -4.35 -27.82 -0.94
N ASN A 106 -5.60 -28.23 -0.72
CA ASN A 106 -6.28 -29.18 -1.60
C ASN A 106 -6.60 -28.56 -2.96
N ASN A 107 -6.97 -27.28 -2.96
CA ASN A 107 -7.34 -26.54 -4.15
C ASN A 107 -7.17 -25.02 -3.95
N TRP A 108 -7.38 -24.27 -5.02
CA TRP A 108 -7.25 -22.80 -5.04
C TRP A 108 -8.30 -22.09 -4.19
N ASP A 109 -9.51 -22.63 -4.11
CA ASP A 109 -10.59 -22.02 -3.33
C ASP A 109 -10.30 -22.08 -1.84
N GLU A 110 -9.66 -23.16 -1.36
CA GLU A 110 -9.18 -23.26 0.03
C GLU A 110 -8.15 -22.17 0.37
N VAL A 111 -7.23 -21.86 -0.56
CA VAL A 111 -6.26 -20.77 -0.39
C VAL A 111 -6.99 -19.43 -0.32
N ARG A 112 -7.90 -19.16 -1.26
CA ARG A 112 -8.71 -17.93 -1.31
C ARG A 112 -9.50 -17.74 -0.03
N GLN A 113 -10.23 -18.77 0.42
CA GLN A 113 -11.02 -18.72 1.65
C GLN A 113 -10.16 -18.54 2.90
N THR A 114 -8.98 -19.16 2.96
CA THR A 114 -8.02 -19.00 4.07
C THR A 114 -7.53 -17.55 4.14
N LEU A 115 -7.10 -16.98 3.01
CA LEU A 115 -6.72 -15.56 2.93
C LEU A 115 -7.88 -14.66 3.38
N GLU A 116 -9.08 -14.85 2.82
CA GLU A 116 -10.25 -14.03 3.15
C GLU A 116 -10.57 -14.06 4.65
N ARG A 117 -10.66 -15.27 5.24
CA ARG A 117 -10.95 -15.47 6.66
C ARG A 117 -9.93 -14.79 7.56
N ASP A 118 -8.64 -15.06 7.32
CA ASP A 118 -7.58 -14.63 8.23
C ASP A 118 -7.37 -13.11 8.14
N LEU A 119 -7.42 -12.55 6.93
CA LEU A 119 -7.34 -11.10 6.72
C LEU A 119 -8.56 -10.38 7.29
N SER A 120 -9.77 -10.92 7.10
CA SER A 120 -10.97 -10.36 7.74
C SER A 120 -10.89 -10.39 9.26
N THR A 121 -10.34 -11.45 9.84
CA THR A 121 -10.14 -11.58 11.28
C THR A 121 -9.14 -10.54 11.80
N CYS A 122 -8.00 -10.39 11.14
CA CYS A 122 -6.99 -9.40 11.49
C CYS A 122 -7.51 -7.95 11.35
N ALA A 123 -8.18 -7.66 10.24
CA ALA A 123 -8.74 -6.35 9.94
C ALA A 123 -9.96 -6.00 10.81
N GLN A 124 -10.64 -7.03 11.36
CA GLN A 124 -11.97 -6.92 11.96
C GLN A 124 -12.92 -6.18 11.02
N GLY A 125 -13.04 -6.71 9.80
CA GLY A 125 -13.79 -6.08 8.73
C GLY A 125 -13.92 -6.97 7.51
N LYS A 126 -14.69 -6.50 6.53
CA LYS A 126 -14.92 -7.24 5.29
C LYS A 126 -13.68 -7.16 4.41
N VAL A 127 -13.19 -8.33 4.00
CA VAL A 127 -12.14 -8.50 3.00
C VAL A 127 -12.70 -9.34 1.87
N SER A 128 -12.38 -9.00 0.62
CA SER A 128 -12.61 -9.86 -0.54
C SER A 128 -11.25 -10.29 -1.11
N VAL A 129 -11.17 -11.51 -1.61
CA VAL A 129 -9.95 -12.05 -2.24
C VAL A 129 -10.30 -12.69 -3.57
N ALA A 130 -9.61 -12.27 -4.63
CA ALA A 130 -9.60 -12.93 -5.92
C ALA A 130 -8.19 -13.44 -6.22
N LEU A 131 -8.10 -14.63 -6.81
CA LEU A 131 -6.83 -15.23 -7.22
C LEU A 131 -6.84 -15.41 -8.73
N TYR A 132 -5.78 -14.95 -9.38
CA TYR A 132 -5.58 -15.05 -10.82
C TYR A 132 -4.37 -15.93 -11.11
N ARG A 133 -4.50 -16.78 -12.11
CA ARG A 133 -3.36 -17.43 -12.72
C ARG A 133 -2.58 -16.42 -13.57
N LEU A 134 -1.32 -16.75 -13.86
CA LEU A 134 -0.45 -15.83 -14.61
C LEU A 134 -0.90 -15.67 -16.07
N ASP A 135 -1.48 -16.71 -16.68
CA ASP A 135 -2.03 -16.69 -18.03
C ASP A 135 -3.28 -15.81 -18.14
N GLU A 136 -4.08 -15.68 -17.07
CA GLU A 136 -5.24 -14.78 -17.04
C GLU A 136 -4.84 -13.29 -17.07
N LEU A 137 -3.61 -12.98 -16.66
CA LEU A 137 -3.07 -11.62 -16.61
C LEU A 137 -2.19 -11.29 -17.83
N GLU A 138 -1.87 -12.28 -18.66
CA GLU A 138 -1.03 -12.09 -19.83
C GLU A 138 -1.72 -11.16 -20.84
N GLY A 139 -0.98 -10.17 -21.35
CA GLY A 139 -1.50 -9.20 -22.30
C GLY A 139 -2.39 -8.10 -21.72
N GLN A 140 -2.59 -8.05 -20.40
CA GLN A 140 -3.29 -6.93 -19.76
C GLN A 140 -2.50 -5.63 -19.94
N PRO A 141 -3.14 -4.52 -20.37
CA PRO A 141 -2.46 -3.26 -20.56
C PRO A 141 -2.06 -2.65 -19.20
N ILE A 142 -0.97 -1.90 -19.19
CA ILE A 142 -0.63 -1.05 -18.05
C ILE A 142 -1.66 0.08 -18.01
N GLY A 143 -2.46 0.13 -16.94
CA GLY A 143 -3.45 1.16 -16.73
C GLY A 143 -2.81 2.55 -16.56
N HIS A 144 -3.48 3.57 -17.11
CA HIS A 144 -3.17 4.96 -16.84
C HIS A 144 -4.26 5.54 -15.95
N PHE A 145 -3.89 6.48 -15.08
CA PHE A 145 -4.90 7.26 -14.38
C PHE A 145 -5.67 8.12 -15.39
N ASN A 146 -6.98 8.20 -15.20
CA ASN A 146 -7.82 9.12 -15.95
C ASN A 146 -7.48 10.57 -15.59
N GLY A 147 -7.75 11.50 -16.50
CA GLY A 147 -7.52 12.93 -16.29
C GLY A 147 -6.18 13.45 -16.81
N THR A 148 -5.85 14.70 -16.45
CA THR A 148 -4.64 15.37 -16.95
C THR A 148 -3.54 15.37 -15.90
N ALA A 149 -2.38 14.79 -16.23
CA ALA A 149 -1.22 14.79 -15.35
C ALA A 149 -0.72 16.22 -15.06
N LEU A 150 -0.76 16.64 -13.79
CA LEU A 150 -0.36 17.99 -13.35
C LEU A 150 1.13 18.28 -13.55
N MET A 151 1.97 17.25 -13.55
CA MET A 151 3.43 17.38 -13.58
C MET A 151 4.01 17.62 -14.98
N THR A 152 3.18 17.61 -16.03
CA THR A 152 3.65 17.69 -17.43
C THR A 152 3.86 19.11 -17.96
N ARG A 153 3.38 20.15 -17.26
CA ARG A 153 3.35 21.55 -17.75
C ARG A 153 3.81 22.62 -16.76
N ILE A 154 4.31 22.24 -15.59
CA ILE A 154 4.63 23.18 -14.53
C ILE A 154 6.15 23.41 -14.45
N SER A 155 6.60 24.57 -14.92
CA SER A 155 7.94 25.10 -14.62
C SER A 155 7.88 25.98 -13.37
N LEU A 156 7.98 25.37 -12.19
CA LEU A 156 8.13 26.08 -10.92
C LEU A 156 9.58 25.95 -10.43
N SER A 157 10.17 27.07 -9.99
CA SER A 157 11.42 27.04 -9.25
C SER A 157 11.13 26.87 -7.76
N ILE A 158 11.52 25.72 -7.20
CA ILE A 158 11.50 25.53 -5.75
C ILE A 158 12.72 26.26 -5.19
N THR A 159 12.52 27.42 -4.55
CA THR A 159 13.63 28.21 -4.00
C THR A 159 14.06 27.63 -2.64
N MET A 160 15.33 27.28 -2.51
CA MET A 160 15.90 26.67 -1.31
C MET A 160 16.12 27.72 -0.21
N ASN A 161 15.31 27.71 0.85
CA ASN A 161 15.66 28.36 2.12
C ASN A 161 15.98 27.30 3.18
N SER A 162 17.28 26.96 3.25
CA SER A 162 17.94 26.04 4.20
C SER A 162 17.78 24.53 3.97
N LEU A 163 18.90 23.81 4.12
CA LEU A 163 19.09 22.39 3.80
C LEU A 163 18.33 21.40 4.71
N LEU A 164 17.71 21.86 5.80
CA LEU A 164 17.06 21.00 6.81
C LEU A 164 15.54 20.88 6.67
N THR A 165 14.92 21.61 5.74
CA THR A 165 13.44 21.71 5.64
C THR A 165 12.83 20.94 4.46
N ILE A 166 13.66 20.31 3.62
CA ILE A 166 13.27 19.79 2.29
C ILE A 166 12.18 18.69 2.36
N TRP A 167 12.09 17.94 3.45
CA TRP A 167 11.13 16.83 3.62
C TRP A 167 10.10 17.06 4.74
N ARG A 168 9.91 18.31 5.18
CA ARG A 168 8.81 18.62 6.09
C ARG A 168 7.56 18.88 5.27
N MET A 169 6.51 18.07 5.50
CA MET A 169 5.16 18.44 5.08
C MET A 169 4.86 19.83 5.64
N PRO A 170 4.65 20.85 4.79
CA PRO A 170 4.24 22.16 5.26
C PRO A 170 2.85 22.02 5.93
N PRO A 171 2.53 22.84 6.94
CA PRO A 171 1.16 22.91 7.45
C PRO A 171 0.20 23.20 6.30
N ALA A 172 -1.00 22.62 6.34
CA ALA A 172 -2.00 22.77 5.29
C ALA A 172 -2.16 24.24 4.88
N VAL A 173 -1.79 24.57 3.64
CA VAL A 173 -2.09 25.87 3.06
C VAL A 173 -3.60 25.90 2.85
N LYS A 174 -4.32 26.72 3.63
CA LYS A 174 -5.71 27.05 3.31
C LYS A 174 -5.68 27.83 2.00
N SER A 175 -6.22 27.24 0.94
CA SER A 175 -6.39 27.96 -0.32
C SER A 175 -7.35 29.14 -0.11
N SER A 176 -6.84 30.35 -0.32
CA SER A 176 -7.68 31.52 -0.52
C SER A 176 -8.26 31.44 -1.94
N GLY A 177 -9.58 31.29 -2.04
CA GLY A 177 -10.36 31.64 -3.23
C GLY A 177 -10.31 30.66 -4.40
N ARG A 178 -11.40 29.93 -4.62
CA ARG A 178 -11.86 29.69 -6.00
C ARG A 178 -12.52 30.99 -6.46
N ASP A 179 -11.99 31.65 -7.48
CA ASP A 179 -12.72 32.72 -8.15
C ASP A 179 -14.01 32.14 -8.73
N ALA A 180 -15.15 32.57 -8.20
CA ALA A 180 -16.47 31.97 -8.37
C ALA A 180 -17.12 32.25 -9.74
N CYS A 181 -16.34 32.27 -10.82
CA CYS A 181 -16.80 32.61 -12.18
C CYS A 181 -16.46 31.52 -13.23
N GLN A 182 -16.42 30.26 -12.82
CA GLN A 182 -16.40 29.11 -13.73
C GLN A 182 -17.61 28.20 -13.45
N PRO A 183 -18.28 27.65 -14.49
CA PRO A 183 -19.32 26.63 -14.29
C PRO A 183 -18.72 25.41 -13.56
N PRO A 184 -19.54 24.60 -12.87
CA PRO A 184 -19.03 23.40 -12.21
C PRO A 184 -18.35 22.51 -13.24
N ALA A 185 -17.02 22.43 -13.16
CA ALA A 185 -16.20 21.53 -13.95
C ALA A 185 -15.87 20.30 -13.10
N GLU A 186 -16.17 19.12 -13.63
CA GLU A 186 -15.65 17.87 -13.11
C GLU A 186 -14.23 17.70 -13.65
N ILE A 187 -13.23 17.72 -12.78
CA ILE A 187 -11.81 17.69 -13.15
C ILE A 187 -11.15 16.53 -12.41
N GLU A 188 -10.64 15.55 -13.15
CA GLU A 188 -9.77 14.49 -12.62
C GLU A 188 -8.30 14.87 -12.84
N LEU A 189 -7.52 14.89 -11.74
CA LEU A 189 -6.13 15.35 -11.72
C LEU A 189 -5.23 14.29 -11.09
N PRO A 190 -4.70 13.35 -11.87
CA PRO A 190 -3.71 12.40 -11.37
C PRO A 190 -2.34 13.06 -11.23
N ASP A 191 -1.59 12.63 -10.22
CA ASP A 191 -0.20 13.02 -10.03
C ASP A 191 0.66 11.75 -9.93
N HIS A 192 1.74 11.70 -10.72
CA HIS A 192 2.73 10.63 -10.69
C HIS A 192 4.09 11.28 -10.45
N PRO A 193 4.81 10.96 -9.36
CA PRO A 193 6.15 11.47 -9.12
C PRO A 193 7.09 10.83 -10.16
N SER A 194 7.20 11.44 -11.33
CA SER A 194 8.15 11.05 -12.36
C SER A 194 9.38 11.93 -12.21
N THR A 195 10.30 11.53 -11.33
CA THR A 195 11.59 12.18 -11.19
C THR A 195 12.46 11.84 -12.40
N ARG A 196 12.40 12.65 -13.47
CA ARG A 196 13.54 12.73 -14.41
C ARG A 196 14.65 13.50 -13.70
N LEU A 197 15.49 12.78 -12.95
CA LEU A 197 16.84 13.26 -12.66
C LEU A 197 17.63 13.16 -13.97
N GLY A 198 17.87 14.31 -14.61
CA GLY A 198 18.82 14.40 -15.70
C GLY A 198 20.20 14.02 -15.19
N PHE A 199 20.71 12.88 -15.64
CA PHE A 199 22.12 12.51 -15.48
C PHE A 199 22.88 13.22 -16.60
N ASP A 200 23.85 14.07 -16.26
CA ASP A 200 24.81 14.64 -17.23
C ASP A 200 25.95 13.63 -17.42
N PRO A 201 26.05 12.95 -18.58
CA PRO A 201 27.05 11.91 -18.81
C PRO A 201 28.48 12.44 -18.97
N ASN A 202 28.72 13.75 -18.92
CA ASN A 202 30.06 14.33 -19.10
C ASN A 202 30.83 14.66 -17.80
N SER A 203 30.33 14.24 -16.63
CA SER A 203 30.92 14.63 -15.33
C SER A 203 31.92 13.63 -14.72
N VAL A 204 32.39 12.62 -15.44
CA VAL A 204 33.35 11.63 -14.91
C VAL A 204 34.68 11.66 -15.66
N SER A 205 35.68 12.33 -15.08
CA SER A 205 37.09 12.21 -15.47
C SER A 205 37.78 11.15 -14.59
N TRP A 206 38.27 10.08 -15.22
CA TRP A 206 39.15 9.09 -14.57
C TRP A 206 40.61 9.51 -14.72
N THR A 207 41.30 9.77 -13.61
CA THR A 207 42.77 9.81 -13.58
C THR A 207 43.29 8.42 -13.20
N PRO A 208 44.09 7.75 -14.04
CA PRO A 208 44.69 6.47 -13.69
C PRO A 208 45.91 6.68 -12.79
N ASN A 209 46.03 5.84 -11.75
CA ASN A 209 47.31 5.44 -11.17
C ASN A 209 47.68 4.07 -11.73
#